data_AF-A0A9D9IT05-F1
#
_entry.id   AF-A0A9D9IT05-F1
#
_cell.length_a   1.000
_cell.length_b   1.000
_cell.length_c   1.000
_cell.angle_alpha   90.00
_cell.angle_beta   90.00
_cell.angle_gamma   90.00
#
_symmetry.space_group_name_H-M   'P 1'
#
loop_
_entity.id
_entity.type
_entity.pdbx_description
1 polymer ?
#
loop_
_entity_poly.entity_id
_entity_poly.type
_entity_poly.pdbx_seq_one_letter_code
_entity_poly.pdbx_strand_id
1 'polypeptide(L)'
;MGKAISIIAASLLLCLCAGENAGARTVEDSGHIVLRLMGDSTMADKDLSKENPERGWGQRLPSHLDSCVTVVNYAQNGRSTKSFIDRGLWDKVKSDLKAGEYLFIQFGHNDSKESDPERYAPAYGLYTENLRMFVEYALSAGARPVIFSPVSRRWFDGDGNLDRNCHGDYPEAARKVASEYGIPFIDANAITQEWLVSIGDEASRKYYMWIPEGTCPRHPDGLEDNTHTNVAGARKLVELLLPAITGVIPGLASHVRDYDFVVAKDGSGDFFTVQEAVDAAPDYCKQDQTVIFIKDGIYREKLTVPSNKQKLHLIGESASGTVISWDDYALRPGSTGYPMGTSATSTAFLHADDFLAENITFENTAGEGKEIGQACAVTVDGDRVAFIGCRFVGNQDTVYCFGPGQRQYFRNCHIEGTTDFIFGFATAYFDACTIVSKKDSYITAAATPRGMKYGFVFRDCVLKSDGKASRVYLGRPWRPFAKTVFIGCRMDGHILAEGWHNWGKPDAEKTSFYAEYGSCGDGASGDRAGWAHFLRERDLDEYTPEAVLGPRDAERKATTSPETVEWYFKVF
;
A
#
# COMPACT_ATOMS: atom_id res chain seq x y z
N MET A 1 -78.24 -0.10 27.21
CA MET A 1 -78.21 0.52 28.57
C MET A 1 -76.75 0.56 28.99
N GLY A 2 -76.05 1.65 29.27
CA GLY A 2 -76.28 3.09 29.28
C GLY A 2 -75.01 3.74 29.88
N LYS A 3 -74.64 4.94 29.42
CA LYS A 3 -73.66 5.92 29.97
C LYS A 3 -72.17 5.47 29.96
N ALA A 4 -71.22 6.07 29.23
CA ALA A 4 -70.78 7.46 29.03
C ALA A 4 -69.95 8.07 30.19
N ILE A 5 -68.84 8.73 29.78
CA ILE A 5 -68.01 9.78 30.46
C ILE A 5 -66.84 9.24 31.31
N SER A 6 -65.62 9.81 31.38
CA SER A 6 -64.72 10.62 30.52
C SER A 6 -63.50 11.00 31.39
N ILE A 7 -62.34 11.28 30.77
CA ILE A 7 -61.32 12.28 31.15
C ILE A 7 -60.22 11.97 32.22
N ILE A 8 -58.98 11.94 31.70
CA ILE A 8 -57.73 12.68 32.06
C ILE A 8 -57.19 12.67 33.52
N ALA A 9 -55.93 12.23 33.69
CA ALA A 9 -54.77 13.04 34.14
C ALA A 9 -53.66 12.16 34.74
N ALA A 10 -52.42 12.36 34.27
CA ALA A 10 -51.21 11.82 34.87
C ALA A 10 -50.79 12.62 36.12
N SER A 11 -50.21 11.97 37.12
CA SER A 11 -49.16 12.53 38.00
C SER A 11 -48.51 11.44 38.89
N LEU A 12 -47.17 11.49 38.91
CA LEU A 12 -46.18 10.77 39.70
C LEU A 12 -46.50 10.63 41.21
N LEU A 13 -46.06 9.53 41.86
CA LEU A 13 -44.99 9.59 42.88
C LEU A 13 -44.42 8.20 43.30
N LEU A 14 -43.10 8.09 43.11
CA LEU A 14 -42.02 7.50 43.92
C LEU A 14 -41.97 6.03 44.42
N CYS A 15 -40.81 5.44 44.06
CA CYS A 15 -39.85 4.67 44.88
C CYS A 15 -40.13 3.22 45.28
N LEU A 16 -39.29 2.31 44.74
CA LEU A 16 -38.22 1.67 45.52
C LEU A 16 -37.15 1.04 44.61
N CYS A 17 -35.92 1.18 45.05
CA CYS A 17 -34.66 0.95 44.35
C CYS A 17 -34.39 -0.53 44.02
N ALA A 18 -33.86 -0.79 42.82
CA ALA A 18 -33.05 -1.96 42.52
C ALA A 18 -31.79 -1.47 41.79
N GLY A 19 -30.65 -1.70 42.43
CA GLY A 19 -29.36 -1.12 42.07
C GLY A 19 -28.79 -1.63 40.75
N GLU A 20 -28.11 -0.70 40.10
CA GLU A 20 -27.25 -0.88 38.94
C GLU A 20 -26.14 -1.89 39.21
N ASN A 21 -25.94 -2.80 38.25
CA ASN A 21 -24.59 -3.19 37.87
C ASN A 21 -24.59 -3.50 36.37
N ALA A 22 -24.81 -2.44 35.57
CA ALA A 22 -24.49 -2.46 34.16
C ALA A 22 -22.96 -2.40 34.08
N GLY A 23 -22.34 -3.56 33.80
CA GLY A 23 -20.93 -3.65 33.53
C GLY A 23 -20.56 -2.64 32.45
N ALA A 24 -19.70 -1.70 32.81
CA ALA A 24 -19.01 -0.83 31.88
C ALA A 24 -18.25 -1.73 30.90
N ARG A 25 -18.83 -1.97 29.72
CA ARG A 25 -18.03 -2.23 28.54
C ARG A 25 -17.33 -0.92 28.26
N THR A 26 -16.08 -0.83 28.70
CA THR A 26 -15.16 0.19 28.20
C THR A 26 -15.20 0.11 26.69
N VAL A 27 -15.68 1.17 26.06
CA VAL A 27 -15.35 1.48 24.67
C VAL A 27 -13.83 1.57 24.67
N GLU A 28 -13.15 0.51 24.22
CA GLU A 28 -11.72 0.60 23.96
C GLU A 28 -11.57 1.66 22.87
N ASP A 29 -10.95 2.77 23.27
CA ASP A 29 -10.54 3.85 22.40
C ASP A 29 -9.84 3.24 21.18
N SER A 30 -10.35 3.51 19.98
CA SER A 30 -9.73 3.13 18.70
C SER A 30 -8.47 3.99 18.45
N GLY A 31 -7.69 4.18 19.50
CA GLY A 31 -6.52 5.01 19.56
C GLY A 31 -5.37 4.34 18.83
N HIS A 32 -4.51 5.20 18.28
CA HIS A 32 -3.25 4.82 17.66
C HIS A 32 -2.43 3.89 18.56
N ILE A 33 -2.14 2.68 18.10
CA ILE A 33 -1.38 1.69 18.89
C ILE A 33 0.11 1.89 18.64
N VAL A 34 0.92 1.91 19.70
CA VAL A 34 2.37 1.94 19.58
C VAL A 34 2.98 0.69 20.19
N LEU A 35 3.73 -0.04 19.37
CA LEU A 35 4.49 -1.23 19.75
C LEU A 35 5.98 -0.88 19.77
N ARG A 36 6.61 -0.90 20.96
CA ARG A 36 8.06 -0.80 21.10
C ARG A 36 8.64 -2.19 21.28
N LEU A 37 9.55 -2.58 20.40
CA LEU A 37 10.16 -3.91 20.40
C LEU A 37 11.59 -3.79 20.92
N MET A 38 11.97 -4.66 21.86
CA MET A 38 13.36 -4.80 22.30
C MET A 38 13.74 -6.26 22.39
N GLY A 39 14.91 -6.58 21.85
CA GLY A 39 15.35 -7.97 21.77
C GLY A 39 16.70 -8.18 21.09
N ASP A 40 16.93 -9.44 20.75
CA ASP A 40 18.16 -9.92 20.11
C ASP A 40 18.08 -9.95 18.58
N SER A 41 19.04 -10.63 17.95
CA SER A 41 19.16 -10.70 16.49
C SER A 41 17.93 -11.31 15.81
N THR A 42 17.15 -12.17 16.45
CA THR A 42 15.99 -12.79 15.80
C THR A 42 14.83 -11.80 15.58
N MET A 43 14.79 -10.71 16.34
CA MET A 43 13.81 -9.62 16.24
C MET A 43 14.36 -8.40 15.48
N ALA A 44 15.68 -8.21 15.47
CA ALA A 44 16.36 -6.99 15.03
C ALA A 44 16.19 -6.65 13.53
N ASP A 45 16.21 -5.34 13.25
CA ASP A 45 16.41 -4.80 11.91
C ASP A 45 17.80 -5.14 11.39
N LYS A 46 17.89 -5.51 10.11
CA LYS A 46 19.13 -6.00 9.49
C LYS A 46 19.71 -4.99 8.52
N ASP A 47 21.03 -4.88 8.58
CA ASP A 47 21.82 -4.15 7.59
C ASP A 47 21.59 -4.76 6.20
N LEU A 48 21.18 -3.93 5.24
CA LEU A 48 20.86 -4.32 3.88
C LEU A 48 22.08 -4.32 2.95
N SER A 49 23.25 -3.88 3.45
CA SER A 49 24.45 -3.84 2.64
C SER A 49 24.89 -5.22 2.15
N LYS A 50 25.45 -5.25 0.93
CA LYS A 50 25.92 -6.47 0.25
C LYS A 50 24.83 -7.53 0.07
N GLU A 51 23.60 -7.08 -0.22
CA GLU A 51 22.45 -7.94 -0.50
C GLU A 51 22.15 -8.93 0.63
N ASN A 52 22.26 -8.47 1.89
CA ASN A 52 21.99 -9.30 3.06
C ASN A 52 20.53 -9.80 3.05
N PRO A 53 20.26 -11.12 2.99
CA PRO A 53 18.90 -11.64 3.00
C PRO A 53 18.35 -11.81 4.42
N GLU A 54 19.18 -11.69 5.46
CA GLU A 54 18.77 -11.87 6.86
C GLU A 54 17.69 -10.85 7.25
N ARG A 55 16.63 -11.28 7.95
CA ARG A 55 15.58 -10.40 8.49
C ARG A 55 15.17 -10.87 9.88
N GLY A 56 14.96 -9.93 10.78
CA GLY A 56 14.31 -10.21 12.07
C GLY A 56 12.79 -10.12 11.95
N TRP A 57 12.06 -10.85 12.80
CA TRP A 57 10.59 -10.81 12.77
C TRP A 57 10.04 -9.44 13.18
N GLY A 58 10.74 -8.71 14.06
CA GLY A 58 10.37 -7.34 14.45
C GLY A 58 10.51 -6.33 13.32
N GLN A 59 11.51 -6.50 12.44
CA GLN A 59 11.66 -5.73 11.20
C GLN A 59 10.50 -5.95 10.25
N ARG A 60 9.91 -7.15 10.26
CA ARG A 60 8.87 -7.58 9.33
C ARG A 60 7.45 -7.33 9.83
N LEU A 61 7.26 -7.22 11.14
CA LEU A 61 5.95 -6.96 11.76
C LEU A 61 5.18 -5.76 11.16
N PRO A 62 5.80 -4.60 10.86
CA PRO A 62 5.07 -3.45 10.33
C PRO A 62 4.33 -3.73 9.02
N SER A 63 4.80 -4.68 8.22
CA SER A 63 4.19 -4.99 6.91
C SER A 63 2.85 -5.72 6.99
N HIS A 64 2.43 -6.10 8.19
CA HIS A 64 1.17 -6.82 8.47
C HIS A 64 0.17 -5.94 9.23
N LEU A 65 0.46 -4.64 9.35
CA LEU A 65 -0.31 -3.70 10.16
C LEU A 65 -0.65 -2.47 9.32
N ASP A 66 -1.83 -1.89 9.55
CA ASP A 66 -2.20 -0.61 8.95
C ASP A 66 -1.52 0.59 9.65
N SER A 67 -1.74 1.78 9.11
CA SER A 67 -1.12 3.03 9.57
C SER A 67 -1.57 3.50 10.96
N CYS A 68 -2.59 2.88 11.57
CA CYS A 68 -3.00 3.18 12.94
C CYS A 68 -2.09 2.48 13.98
N VAL A 69 -1.10 1.71 13.53
CA VAL A 69 -0.10 1.07 14.40
C VAL A 69 1.29 1.57 14.07
N THR A 70 1.99 2.11 15.07
CA THR A 70 3.42 2.42 14.96
C THR A 70 4.25 1.34 15.62
N VAL A 71 5.21 0.80 14.89
CA VAL A 71 6.20 -0.16 15.40
C VAL A 71 7.56 0.54 15.48
N VAL A 72 8.19 0.50 16.66
CA VAL A 72 9.54 1.01 16.87
C VAL A 72 10.42 -0.13 17.36
N ASN A 73 11.37 -0.57 16.52
CA ASN A 73 12.22 -1.72 16.81
C ASN A 73 13.60 -1.29 17.34
N TYR A 74 13.83 -1.54 18.63
CA TYR A 74 15.12 -1.32 19.29
C TYR A 74 15.97 -2.60 19.34
N ALA A 75 15.45 -3.75 18.89
CA ALA A 75 16.21 -4.99 18.89
C ALA A 75 17.47 -4.87 18.03
N GLN A 76 18.57 -5.47 18.49
CA GLN A 76 19.85 -5.34 17.80
C GLN A 76 20.64 -6.64 17.79
N ASN A 77 21.40 -6.83 16.70
CA ASN A 77 22.25 -7.99 16.50
C ASN A 77 23.24 -8.21 17.67
N GLY A 78 23.33 -9.48 18.09
CA GLY A 78 24.27 -9.94 19.11
C GLY A 78 23.98 -9.44 20.53
N ARG A 79 22.82 -8.81 20.79
CA ARG A 79 22.47 -8.36 22.13
C ARG A 79 21.86 -9.48 22.97
N SER A 80 22.28 -9.49 24.22
CA SER A 80 21.66 -10.17 25.36
C SER A 80 21.03 -9.12 26.26
N THR A 81 20.25 -9.50 27.27
CA THR A 81 19.73 -8.55 28.27
C THR A 81 20.85 -7.68 28.86
N LYS A 82 21.96 -8.32 29.28
CA LYS A 82 23.15 -7.65 29.82
C LYS A 82 23.77 -6.67 28.83
N SER A 83 24.13 -7.14 27.64
CA SER A 83 24.81 -6.29 26.66
C SER A 83 23.90 -5.24 26.01
N PHE A 84 22.58 -5.39 26.09
CA PHE A 84 21.61 -4.36 25.70
C PHE A 84 21.65 -3.18 26.67
N ILE A 85 21.79 -3.45 27.97
CA ILE A 85 21.97 -2.44 29.01
C ILE A 85 23.35 -1.78 28.87
N ASP A 86 24.42 -2.59 28.84
CA ASP A 86 25.81 -2.09 28.85
C ASP A 86 26.13 -1.16 27.65
N ARG A 87 25.39 -1.29 26.54
CA ARG A 87 25.56 -0.49 25.33
C ARG A 87 24.59 0.69 25.24
N GLY A 88 23.83 0.96 26.29
CA GLY A 88 22.92 2.10 26.38
C GLY A 88 21.66 1.99 25.50
N LEU A 89 21.32 0.81 24.98
CA LEU A 89 20.09 0.62 24.21
C LEU A 89 18.86 0.67 25.11
N TRP A 90 19.00 0.17 26.34
CA TRP A 90 17.96 0.32 27.35
C TRP A 90 17.64 1.78 27.65
N ASP A 91 18.65 2.66 27.71
CA ASP A 91 18.43 4.09 27.95
C ASP A 91 17.62 4.76 26.84
N LYS A 92 17.79 4.33 25.58
CA LYS A 92 16.98 4.79 24.45
C LYS A 92 15.53 4.34 24.55
N VAL A 93 15.29 3.08 24.95
CA VAL A 93 13.92 2.60 25.18
C VAL A 93 13.26 3.43 26.28
N LYS A 94 13.96 3.67 27.39
CA LYS A 94 13.45 4.46 28.51
C LYS A 94 13.09 5.90 28.13
N SER A 95 13.89 6.56 27.30
CA SER A 95 13.62 7.94 26.88
C SER A 95 12.39 8.07 26.00
N ASP A 96 12.07 7.02 25.26
CA ASP A 96 11.04 7.07 24.23
C ASP A 96 9.71 6.46 24.67
N LEU A 97 9.74 5.56 25.66
CA LEU A 97 8.57 4.83 26.16
C LEU A 97 7.56 5.76 26.85
N LYS A 98 6.28 5.67 26.45
CA LYS A 98 5.18 6.48 27.00
C LYS A 98 4.09 5.63 27.62
N ALA A 99 3.31 6.25 28.49
CA ALA A 99 2.13 5.63 29.08
C ALA A 99 1.15 5.17 28.00
N GLY A 100 0.58 3.98 28.17
CA GLY A 100 -0.37 3.37 27.23
C GLY A 100 0.26 2.58 26.07
N GLU A 101 1.54 2.76 25.78
CA GLU A 101 2.24 2.01 24.73
C GLU A 101 2.58 0.57 25.17
N TYR A 102 2.76 -0.34 24.22
CA TYR A 102 3.20 -1.72 24.50
C TYR A 102 4.72 -1.85 24.37
N LEU A 103 5.33 -2.60 25.29
CA LEU A 103 6.76 -2.94 25.24
C LEU A 103 6.94 -4.44 25.09
N PHE A 104 7.37 -4.90 23.91
CA PHE A 104 7.69 -6.29 23.63
C PHE A 104 9.14 -6.59 24.01
N ILE A 105 9.34 -7.60 24.86
CA ILE A 105 10.65 -7.96 25.40
C ILE A 105 10.97 -9.41 24.98
N GLN A 106 11.96 -9.62 24.12
CA GLN A 106 12.38 -10.96 23.67
C GLN A 106 13.90 -11.12 23.70
N PHE A 107 14.40 -11.93 24.63
CA PHE A 107 15.83 -12.23 24.78
C PHE A 107 16.04 -13.70 25.14
N GLY A 108 17.29 -14.18 25.07
CA GLY A 108 17.66 -15.54 25.44
C GLY A 108 18.70 -16.18 24.51
N HIS A 109 18.76 -15.79 23.22
CA HIS A 109 19.71 -16.41 22.28
C HIS A 109 21.18 -16.10 22.58
N ASN A 110 21.45 -14.89 23.05
CA ASN A 110 22.81 -14.44 23.37
C ASN A 110 23.11 -14.49 24.87
N ASP A 111 22.08 -14.44 25.71
CA ASP A 111 22.19 -14.60 27.16
C ASP A 111 22.73 -15.97 27.54
N SER A 112 22.42 -17.01 26.75
CA SER A 112 22.87 -18.40 26.95
C SER A 112 24.33 -18.67 26.55
N LYS A 113 25.09 -17.66 26.10
CA LYS A 113 26.47 -17.83 25.60
C LYS A 113 27.50 -17.75 26.72
N GLU A 114 27.62 -18.80 27.53
CA GLU A 114 28.58 -18.88 28.65
C GLU A 114 30.03 -18.53 28.28
N SER A 115 30.44 -18.85 27.06
CA SER A 115 31.79 -18.56 26.54
C SER A 115 32.04 -17.08 26.21
N ASP A 116 31.01 -16.23 26.23
CA ASP A 116 31.09 -14.79 25.94
C ASP A 116 30.64 -13.98 27.17
N PRO A 117 31.57 -13.60 28.07
CA PRO A 117 31.25 -12.86 29.29
C PRO A 117 30.61 -11.48 29.06
N GLU A 118 30.77 -10.88 27.87
CA GLU A 118 30.09 -9.63 27.56
C GLU A 118 28.58 -9.83 27.42
N ARG A 119 28.16 -11.03 26.97
CA ARG A 119 26.77 -11.35 26.67
C ARG A 119 26.11 -12.28 27.67
N TYR A 120 26.88 -13.19 28.28
CA TYR A 120 26.35 -14.20 29.18
C TYR A 120 25.56 -13.59 30.34
N ALA A 121 24.36 -14.12 30.56
CA ALA A 121 23.53 -13.81 31.71
C ALA A 121 22.80 -15.10 32.12
N PRO A 122 23.09 -15.69 33.30
CA PRO A 122 22.47 -16.95 33.72
C PRO A 122 20.94 -16.80 33.80
N ALA A 123 20.21 -17.81 33.32
CA ALA A 123 18.75 -17.79 33.20
C ALA A 123 18.06 -17.41 34.52
N TYR A 124 18.34 -18.13 35.62
CA TYR A 124 17.86 -17.81 36.96
C TYR A 124 18.86 -16.97 37.76
N GLY A 125 19.22 -15.82 37.20
CA GLY A 125 20.08 -14.81 37.82
C GLY A 125 19.96 -13.52 37.03
N LEU A 126 21.09 -13.01 36.53
CA LEU A 126 21.17 -11.74 35.81
C LEU A 126 20.16 -11.61 34.66
N TYR A 127 19.82 -12.69 33.93
CA TYR A 127 18.80 -12.64 32.89
C TYR A 127 17.43 -12.25 33.47
N THR A 128 16.93 -13.00 34.46
CA THR A 128 15.65 -12.67 35.12
C THR A 128 15.70 -11.33 35.87
N GLU A 129 16.83 -10.98 36.49
CA GLU A 129 17.01 -9.67 37.15
C GLU A 129 16.85 -8.51 36.15
N ASN A 130 17.45 -8.64 34.96
CA ASN A 130 17.29 -7.65 33.90
C ASN A 130 15.87 -7.59 33.36
N LEU A 131 15.20 -8.74 33.16
CA LEU A 131 13.80 -8.77 32.73
C LEU A 131 12.89 -8.08 33.76
N ARG A 132 13.09 -8.33 35.06
CA ARG A 132 12.35 -7.64 36.13
C ARG A 132 12.54 -6.14 36.05
N MET A 133 13.78 -5.67 35.93
CA MET A 133 14.07 -4.24 35.77
C MET A 133 13.35 -3.62 34.56
N PHE A 134 13.31 -4.29 33.40
CA PHE A 134 12.60 -3.78 32.22
C PHE A 134 11.10 -3.68 32.47
N VAL A 135 10.50 -4.72 33.06
CA VAL A 135 9.07 -4.77 33.40
C VAL A 135 8.70 -3.71 34.43
N GLU A 136 9.45 -3.62 35.54
CA GLU A 136 9.24 -2.64 36.60
C GLU A 136 9.25 -1.22 36.05
N TYR A 137 10.22 -0.89 35.19
CA TYR A 137 10.27 0.43 34.56
C TYR A 137 9.06 0.66 33.65
N ALA A 138 8.72 -0.29 32.78
CA ALA A 138 7.59 -0.15 31.86
C ALA A 138 6.28 0.10 32.61
N LEU A 139 6.03 -0.67 33.68
CA LEU A 139 4.87 -0.48 34.55
C LEU A 139 4.91 0.89 35.25
N SER A 140 6.07 1.31 35.76
CA SER A 140 6.23 2.63 36.39
C SER A 140 5.98 3.80 35.43
N ALA A 141 6.28 3.61 34.14
CA ALA A 141 6.01 4.57 33.08
C ALA A 141 4.56 4.52 32.55
N GLY A 142 3.72 3.63 33.08
CA GLY A 142 2.35 3.41 32.62
C GLY A 142 2.24 2.67 31.28
N ALA A 143 3.32 2.05 30.81
CA ALA A 143 3.34 1.22 29.61
C ALA A 143 2.90 -0.23 29.93
N ARG A 144 2.68 -1.02 28.88
CA ARG A 144 2.16 -2.39 28.95
C ARG A 144 3.21 -3.39 28.46
N PRO A 145 4.04 -3.96 29.36
CA PRO A 145 5.06 -4.91 28.95
C PRO A 145 4.45 -6.26 28.57
N VAL A 146 5.02 -6.90 27.55
CA VAL A 146 4.71 -8.27 27.09
C VAL A 146 6.03 -9.01 26.92
N ILE A 147 6.20 -10.12 27.64
CA ILE A 147 7.41 -10.94 27.55
C ILE A 147 7.20 -12.04 26.51
N PHE A 148 8.21 -12.27 25.69
CA PHE A 148 8.29 -13.39 24.76
C PHE A 148 9.42 -14.32 25.17
N SER A 149 9.21 -15.64 25.06
CA SER A 149 10.35 -16.58 25.01
C SER A 149 11.18 -16.35 23.72
N PRO A 150 12.45 -16.78 23.66
CA PRO A 150 13.21 -16.73 22.41
C PRO A 150 12.59 -17.67 21.34
N VAL A 151 12.56 -17.24 20.08
CA VAL A 151 12.13 -18.13 18.98
C VAL A 151 13.04 -19.36 18.87
N SER A 152 12.50 -20.52 18.50
CA SER A 152 13.27 -21.76 18.43
C SER A 152 14.39 -21.69 17.40
N ARG A 153 15.52 -22.36 17.70
CA ARG A 153 16.52 -22.67 16.69
C ARG A 153 16.07 -23.87 15.86
N ARG A 154 16.47 -23.90 14.60
CA ARG A 154 16.25 -25.01 13.67
C ARG A 154 17.34 -26.08 13.87
N TRP A 155 17.42 -26.65 15.06
CA TRP A 155 18.40 -27.69 15.41
C TRP A 155 17.75 -29.05 15.33
N PHE A 156 17.83 -29.69 14.17
CA PHE A 156 17.41 -31.07 13.99
C PHE A 156 18.59 -32.02 14.20
N ASP A 157 18.33 -33.18 14.81
CA ASP A 157 19.29 -34.27 14.89
C ASP A 157 19.34 -35.09 13.58
N GLY A 158 20.22 -36.09 13.53
CA GLY A 158 20.38 -36.96 12.36
C GLY A 158 19.16 -37.83 12.02
N ASP A 159 18.22 -37.98 12.96
CA ASP A 159 16.97 -38.72 12.79
C ASP A 159 15.80 -37.79 12.41
N GLY A 160 16.06 -36.48 12.27
CA GLY A 160 15.07 -35.47 11.89
C GLY A 160 14.20 -34.99 13.06
N ASN A 161 14.59 -35.24 14.31
CA ASN A 161 13.89 -34.71 15.48
C ASN A 161 14.43 -33.33 15.84
N LEU A 162 13.53 -32.40 16.16
CA LEU A 162 13.90 -31.06 16.61
C LEU A 162 14.39 -31.09 18.06
N ASP A 163 15.54 -30.47 18.34
CA ASP A 163 16.02 -30.18 19.70
C ASP A 163 15.13 -29.10 20.34
N ARG A 164 14.16 -29.58 21.11
CA ARG A 164 13.23 -28.73 21.86
C ARG A 164 13.88 -28.03 23.06
N ASN A 165 15.13 -28.35 23.40
CA ASN A 165 15.88 -27.76 24.52
C ASN A 165 17.01 -26.83 24.05
N CYS A 166 16.95 -26.34 22.80
CA CYS A 166 18.00 -25.50 22.20
C CYS A 166 18.29 -24.17 22.94
N HIS A 167 17.44 -23.78 23.90
CA HIS A 167 17.62 -22.62 24.77
C HIS A 167 17.64 -22.95 26.27
N GLY A 168 17.70 -24.23 26.68
CA GLY A 168 17.69 -24.60 28.09
C GLY A 168 16.58 -23.93 28.91
N ASP A 169 16.93 -23.37 30.06
CA ASP A 169 15.98 -22.78 31.01
C ASP A 169 15.41 -21.39 30.62
N TYR A 170 15.91 -20.75 29.56
CA TYR A 170 15.57 -19.35 29.26
C TYR A 170 14.07 -19.11 28.94
N PRO A 171 13.36 -19.96 28.17
CA PRO A 171 11.92 -19.81 27.96
C PRO A 171 11.12 -19.84 29.27
N GLU A 172 11.46 -20.75 30.18
CA GLU A 172 10.76 -20.89 31.46
C GLU A 172 11.14 -19.77 32.44
N ALA A 173 12.39 -19.34 32.44
CA ALA A 173 12.83 -18.16 33.20
C ALA A 173 12.07 -16.89 32.78
N ALA A 174 11.86 -16.69 31.47
CA ALA A 174 11.06 -15.59 30.94
C ALA A 174 9.58 -15.70 31.35
N ARG A 175 8.98 -16.90 31.24
CA ARG A 175 7.60 -17.17 31.69
C ARG A 175 7.42 -16.88 33.18
N LYS A 176 8.38 -17.29 34.00
CA LYS A 176 8.37 -17.05 35.44
C LYS A 176 8.32 -15.57 35.77
N VAL A 177 9.14 -14.74 35.12
CA VAL A 177 9.08 -13.27 35.32
C VAL A 177 7.73 -12.71 34.89
N ALA A 178 7.18 -13.12 33.75
CA ALA A 178 5.86 -12.66 33.33
C ALA A 178 4.76 -13.00 34.36
N SER A 179 4.80 -14.21 34.91
CA SER A 179 3.89 -14.70 35.95
C SER A 179 4.06 -13.93 37.28
N GLU A 180 5.28 -13.61 37.69
CA GLU A 180 5.59 -12.82 38.91
C GLU A 180 4.88 -11.46 38.89
N TYR A 181 4.75 -10.82 37.73
CA TYR A 181 4.10 -9.51 37.57
C TYR A 181 2.65 -9.60 37.08
N GLY A 182 2.14 -10.80 36.77
CA GLY A 182 0.82 -10.98 36.18
C GLY A 182 0.66 -10.31 34.81
N ILE A 183 1.75 -10.21 34.03
CA ILE A 183 1.75 -9.60 32.69
C ILE A 183 1.67 -10.67 31.59
N PRO A 184 1.25 -10.31 30.36
CA PRO A 184 1.17 -11.27 29.27
C PRO A 184 2.53 -11.90 28.91
N PHE A 185 2.48 -13.21 28.64
CA PHE A 185 3.59 -14.00 28.12
C PHE A 185 3.20 -14.65 26.79
N ILE A 186 4.04 -14.48 25.76
CA ILE A 186 3.90 -15.16 24.47
C ILE A 186 5.00 -16.20 24.34
N ASP A 187 4.61 -17.46 24.22
CA ASP A 187 5.55 -18.56 24.07
C ASP A 187 6.02 -18.74 22.62
N ALA A 188 6.81 -17.78 22.13
CA ALA A 188 7.34 -17.81 20.77
C ALA A 188 8.19 -19.07 20.50
N ASN A 189 8.86 -19.60 21.52
CA ASN A 189 9.62 -20.85 21.43
C ASN A 189 8.71 -22.02 21.08
N ALA A 190 7.66 -22.28 21.88
CA ALA A 190 6.73 -23.37 21.61
C ALA A 190 6.01 -23.21 20.26
N ILE A 191 5.55 -22.00 19.93
CA ILE A 191 4.88 -21.70 18.65
C ILE A 191 5.77 -22.07 17.46
N THR A 192 7.04 -21.65 17.50
CA THR A 192 7.97 -21.91 16.39
C THR A 192 8.47 -23.36 16.36
N GLN A 193 8.60 -24.03 17.51
CA GLN A 193 8.90 -25.46 17.58
C GLN A 193 7.82 -26.31 16.92
N GLU A 194 6.55 -26.06 17.24
CA GLU A 194 5.44 -26.83 16.65
C GLU A 194 5.40 -26.66 15.13
N TRP A 195 5.64 -25.44 14.64
CA TRP A 195 5.76 -25.21 13.21
C TRP A 195 6.94 -25.97 12.58
N LEU A 196 8.14 -25.87 13.16
CA LEU A 196 9.32 -26.58 12.67
C LEU A 196 9.11 -28.10 12.62
N VAL A 197 8.53 -28.68 13.67
CA VAL A 197 8.19 -30.11 13.72
C VAL A 197 7.19 -30.48 12.62
N SER A 198 6.21 -29.61 12.35
CA SER A 198 5.18 -29.89 11.33
C SER A 198 5.71 -29.94 9.90
N ILE A 199 6.76 -29.17 9.58
CA ILE A 199 7.33 -29.11 8.23
C ILE A 199 8.62 -29.93 8.08
N GLY A 200 9.28 -30.26 9.18
CA GLY A 200 10.50 -31.05 9.21
C GLY A 200 11.76 -30.28 8.80
N ASP A 201 12.90 -30.98 8.88
CA ASP A 201 14.24 -30.44 8.63
C ASP A 201 14.35 -29.87 7.20
N GLU A 202 14.19 -30.67 6.17
CA GLU A 202 14.45 -30.26 4.79
C GLU A 202 13.60 -29.07 4.35
N ALA A 203 12.28 -29.13 4.56
CA ALA A 203 11.36 -28.08 4.12
C ALA A 203 11.52 -26.76 4.88
N SER A 204 12.08 -26.79 6.10
CA SER A 204 12.33 -25.58 6.89
C SER A 204 13.56 -24.78 6.44
N ARG A 205 14.53 -25.39 5.74
CA ARG A 205 15.80 -24.73 5.34
C ARG A 205 15.59 -23.41 4.60
N LYS A 206 14.59 -23.36 3.70
CA LYS A 206 14.28 -22.18 2.88
C LYS A 206 13.86 -20.93 3.66
N TYR A 207 13.53 -21.06 4.95
CA TYR A 207 13.16 -19.95 5.83
C TYR A 207 14.36 -19.40 6.63
N TYR A 208 15.48 -20.12 6.62
CA TYR A 208 16.67 -19.76 7.39
C TYR A 208 17.79 -19.28 6.48
N MET A 209 18.86 -18.79 7.09
CA MET A 209 20.06 -18.29 6.42
C MET A 209 20.94 -19.45 5.92
N TRP A 210 20.36 -20.24 5.01
CA TRP A 210 21.00 -21.30 4.25
C TRP A 210 21.27 -20.79 2.83
N ILE A 211 22.47 -20.26 2.66
CA ILE A 211 22.91 -19.54 1.45
C ILE A 211 23.95 -20.40 0.74
N PRO A 212 23.71 -20.79 -0.53
CA PRO A 212 24.72 -21.47 -1.33
C PRO A 212 25.93 -20.57 -1.61
N GLU A 213 27.12 -21.18 -1.69
CA GLU A 213 28.35 -20.49 -2.09
C GLU A 213 28.17 -19.71 -3.41
N GLY A 214 28.70 -18.49 -3.45
CA GLY A 214 28.68 -17.62 -4.63
C GLY A 214 27.34 -16.93 -4.93
N THR A 215 26.30 -17.11 -4.12
CA THR A 215 24.96 -16.54 -4.40
C THR A 215 24.64 -15.24 -3.66
N CYS A 216 25.41 -14.89 -2.62
CA CYS A 216 25.20 -13.68 -1.84
C CYS A 216 26.53 -12.96 -1.59
N PRO A 217 26.70 -11.70 -2.02
CA PRO A 217 27.92 -10.92 -1.79
C PRO A 217 28.32 -10.76 -0.32
N ARG A 218 27.36 -10.79 0.62
CA ARG A 218 27.65 -10.76 2.06
C ARG A 218 28.25 -12.06 2.59
N HIS A 219 27.87 -13.18 1.98
CA HIS A 219 28.27 -14.53 2.35
C HIS A 219 28.83 -15.25 1.10
N PRO A 220 29.97 -14.81 0.57
CA PRO A 220 30.50 -15.33 -0.69
C PRO A 220 30.82 -16.82 -0.60
N ASP A 221 31.25 -17.29 0.57
CA ASP A 221 31.60 -18.68 0.84
C ASP A 221 30.36 -19.54 1.22
N GLY A 222 29.15 -18.98 1.09
CA GLY A 222 27.92 -19.58 1.60
C GLY A 222 27.74 -19.43 3.11
N LEU A 223 26.60 -19.89 3.61
CA LEU A 223 26.27 -19.89 5.03
C LEU A 223 25.22 -20.96 5.33
N GLU A 224 25.39 -21.70 6.42
CA GLU A 224 24.33 -22.54 6.99
C GLU A 224 24.07 -22.10 8.44
N ASP A 225 23.08 -21.24 8.62
CA ASP A 225 22.69 -20.71 9.92
C ASP A 225 21.25 -21.08 10.28
N ASN A 226 21.11 -21.82 11.38
CA ASN A 226 19.86 -22.36 11.90
C ASN A 226 19.19 -21.48 12.98
N THR A 227 19.68 -20.27 13.18
CA THR A 227 19.15 -19.31 14.16
C THR A 227 18.51 -18.12 13.47
N HIS A 228 19.15 -17.58 12.43
CA HIS A 228 18.68 -16.38 11.76
C HIS A 228 17.83 -16.72 10.55
N THR A 229 16.73 -15.97 10.39
CA THR A 229 15.80 -16.11 9.28
C THR A 229 16.17 -15.21 8.11
N ASN A 230 15.83 -15.64 6.90
CA ASN A 230 15.81 -14.78 5.73
C ASN A 230 14.46 -14.03 5.63
N VAL A 231 14.21 -13.32 4.53
CA VAL A 231 12.95 -12.60 4.26
C VAL A 231 11.71 -13.49 4.46
N ALA A 232 11.69 -14.69 3.85
CA ALA A 232 10.56 -15.61 3.95
C ALA A 232 10.38 -16.13 5.38
N GLY A 233 11.48 -16.42 6.08
CA GLY A 233 11.43 -16.86 7.47
C GLY A 233 10.91 -15.79 8.42
N ALA A 234 11.36 -14.55 8.28
CA ALA A 234 10.89 -13.45 9.12
C ALA A 234 9.38 -13.20 8.91
N ARG A 235 8.91 -13.27 7.66
CA ARG A 235 7.47 -13.22 7.37
C ARG A 235 6.73 -14.37 8.07
N LYS A 236 7.26 -15.59 7.95
CA LYS A 236 6.65 -16.76 8.57
C LYS A 236 6.59 -16.66 10.09
N LEU A 237 7.62 -16.11 10.73
CA LEU A 237 7.62 -15.86 12.17
C LEU A 237 6.53 -14.85 12.57
N VAL A 238 6.33 -13.77 11.80
CA VAL A 238 5.23 -12.84 12.04
C VAL A 238 3.88 -13.55 11.92
N GLU A 239 3.64 -14.31 10.85
CA GLU A 239 2.40 -15.09 10.66
C GLU A 239 2.08 -16.02 11.84
N LEU A 240 3.11 -16.66 12.40
CA LEU A 240 2.97 -17.57 13.54
C LEU A 240 2.71 -16.83 14.86
N LEU A 241 3.35 -15.69 15.07
CA LEU A 241 3.26 -14.93 16.33
C LEU A 241 2.04 -14.01 16.39
N LEU A 242 1.55 -13.52 15.25
CA LEU A 242 0.49 -12.52 15.19
C LEU A 242 -0.81 -12.95 15.89
N PRO A 243 -1.28 -14.21 15.80
CA PRO A 243 -2.46 -14.66 16.56
C PRO A 243 -2.27 -14.57 18.08
N ALA A 244 -1.07 -14.85 18.60
CA ALA A 244 -0.79 -14.72 20.03
C ALA A 244 -0.69 -13.23 20.43
N ILE A 245 -0.10 -12.40 19.57
CA ILE A 245 -0.02 -10.95 19.79
C ILE A 245 -1.41 -10.32 19.82
N THR A 246 -2.29 -10.64 18.86
CA THR A 246 -3.66 -10.10 18.84
C THR A 246 -4.54 -10.67 19.97
N GLY A 247 -4.23 -11.87 20.47
CA GLY A 247 -4.84 -12.39 21.70
C GLY A 247 -4.49 -11.58 22.95
N VAL A 248 -3.27 -11.01 23.00
CA VAL A 248 -2.80 -10.12 24.09
C VAL A 248 -3.25 -8.67 23.89
N ILE A 249 -3.37 -8.24 22.63
CA ILE A 249 -3.77 -6.88 22.24
C ILE A 249 -5.00 -6.98 21.32
N PRO A 250 -6.22 -7.16 21.87
CA PRO A 250 -7.42 -7.37 21.05
C PRO A 250 -7.68 -6.25 20.03
N GLY A 251 -7.41 -4.99 20.42
CA GLY A 251 -7.52 -3.84 19.52
C GLY A 251 -6.59 -3.90 18.30
N LEU A 252 -5.51 -4.69 18.33
CA LEU A 252 -4.61 -4.85 17.19
C LEU A 252 -5.26 -5.64 16.04
N ALA A 253 -6.21 -6.53 16.34
CA ALA A 253 -6.79 -7.44 15.35
C ALA A 253 -7.46 -6.70 14.17
N SER A 254 -8.11 -5.57 14.42
CA SER A 254 -8.72 -4.73 13.37
C SER A 254 -7.70 -4.02 12.48
N HIS A 255 -6.45 -3.95 12.92
CA HIS A 255 -5.35 -3.30 12.20
C HIS A 255 -4.45 -4.27 11.46
N VAL A 256 -4.68 -5.58 11.60
CA VAL A 256 -3.94 -6.58 10.81
C VAL A 256 -4.34 -6.48 9.34
N ARG A 257 -3.36 -6.55 8.45
CA ARG A 257 -3.52 -6.57 6.99
C ARG A 257 -2.79 -7.77 6.41
N ASP A 258 -3.45 -8.42 5.46
CA ASP A 258 -2.87 -9.52 4.70
C ASP A 258 -2.73 -9.11 3.23
N TYR A 259 -1.53 -9.29 2.71
CA TYR A 259 -1.13 -8.95 1.35
C TYR A 259 -0.32 -10.12 0.80
N ASP A 260 -0.51 -10.47 -0.47
CA ASP A 260 0.27 -11.53 -1.10
C ASP A 260 1.76 -11.16 -1.11
N PHE A 261 2.07 -9.90 -1.43
CA PHE A 261 3.42 -9.37 -1.40
C PHE A 261 3.47 -7.95 -0.82
N VAL A 262 4.61 -7.62 -0.20
CA VAL A 262 4.91 -6.26 0.26
C VAL A 262 6.23 -5.77 -0.35
N VAL A 263 6.25 -4.55 -0.87
CA VAL A 263 7.44 -3.87 -1.36
C VAL A 263 7.87 -2.82 -0.33
N ALA A 264 9.13 -2.85 0.10
CA ALA A 264 9.67 -1.85 1.01
C ALA A 264 11.19 -1.67 0.90
N LYS A 265 11.63 -0.43 0.71
CA LYS A 265 13.04 -0.08 0.58
C LYS A 265 13.85 -0.24 1.88
N ASP A 266 13.17 -0.22 3.03
CA ASP A 266 13.76 -0.38 4.37
C ASP A 266 14.02 -1.86 4.75
N GLY A 267 13.68 -2.79 3.86
CA GLY A 267 13.84 -4.24 4.08
C GLY A 267 12.76 -4.87 4.97
N SER A 268 11.74 -4.11 5.39
CA SER A 268 10.54 -4.64 6.06
C SER A 268 9.58 -5.35 5.10
N GLY A 269 9.88 -5.38 3.79
CA GLY A 269 9.11 -5.95 2.68
C GLY A 269 9.55 -7.37 2.27
N ASP A 270 8.82 -7.97 1.33
CA ASP A 270 9.25 -9.13 0.53
C ASP A 270 10.26 -8.73 -0.55
N PHE A 271 10.05 -7.56 -1.17
CA PHE A 271 10.83 -7.05 -2.30
C PHE A 271 11.32 -5.62 -2.06
N PHE A 272 12.37 -5.22 -2.77
CA PHE A 272 12.90 -3.86 -2.73
C PHE A 272 12.36 -2.97 -3.85
N THR A 273 11.96 -3.57 -4.95
CA THR A 273 11.41 -2.89 -6.12
C THR A 273 9.99 -3.35 -6.42
N VAL A 274 9.22 -2.50 -7.10
CA VAL A 274 7.86 -2.84 -7.51
C VAL A 274 7.91 -3.88 -8.64
N GLN A 275 8.87 -3.78 -9.56
CA GLN A 275 9.00 -4.72 -10.67
C GLN A 275 9.26 -6.16 -10.18
N GLU A 276 10.12 -6.37 -9.17
CA GLU A 276 10.35 -7.71 -8.60
C GLU A 276 9.06 -8.35 -8.08
N ALA A 277 8.20 -7.56 -7.43
CA ALA A 277 6.93 -8.05 -6.91
C ALA A 277 5.94 -8.38 -8.03
N VAL A 278 5.90 -7.57 -9.10
CA VAL A 278 5.10 -7.86 -10.31
C VAL A 278 5.60 -9.13 -10.99
N ASP A 279 6.92 -9.31 -11.11
CA ASP A 279 7.51 -10.50 -11.73
C ASP A 279 7.19 -11.78 -10.94
N ALA A 280 7.15 -11.68 -9.61
CA ALA A 280 6.81 -12.76 -8.70
C ALA A 280 5.31 -13.13 -8.69
N ALA A 281 4.43 -12.22 -9.10
CA ALA A 281 3.00 -12.51 -9.20
C ALA A 281 2.72 -13.65 -10.21
N PRO A 282 1.75 -14.55 -9.95
CA PRO A 282 1.46 -15.65 -10.85
C PRO A 282 0.96 -15.15 -12.21
N ASP A 283 1.46 -15.76 -13.27
CA ASP A 283 0.90 -15.57 -14.61
C ASP A 283 -0.52 -16.14 -14.67
N TYR A 284 -1.43 -15.41 -15.32
CA TYR A 284 -2.84 -15.77 -15.51
C TYR A 284 -3.50 -16.19 -14.19
N CYS A 285 -3.44 -15.30 -13.19
CA CYS A 285 -3.92 -15.53 -11.84
C CYS A 285 -5.28 -16.26 -11.82
N LYS A 286 -5.24 -17.48 -11.28
CA LYS A 286 -6.41 -18.37 -11.16
C LYS A 286 -7.25 -18.03 -9.93
N GLN A 287 -6.67 -17.33 -8.96
CA GLN A 287 -7.37 -16.78 -7.80
C GLN A 287 -8.15 -15.50 -8.15
N ASP A 288 -8.65 -14.84 -7.11
CA ASP A 288 -9.41 -13.61 -7.24
C ASP A 288 -8.57 -12.41 -7.66
N GLN A 289 -7.47 -12.16 -6.97
CA GLN A 289 -6.53 -11.08 -7.26
C GLN A 289 -5.16 -11.44 -6.69
N THR A 290 -4.09 -10.85 -7.20
CA THR A 290 -2.82 -10.77 -6.47
C THR A 290 -2.65 -9.35 -5.95
N VAL A 291 -2.52 -9.20 -4.63
CA VAL A 291 -2.46 -7.90 -3.94
C VAL A 291 -1.04 -7.63 -3.47
N ILE A 292 -0.47 -6.53 -3.99
CA ILE A 292 0.85 -6.05 -3.66
C ILE A 292 0.73 -4.71 -2.94
N PHE A 293 1.14 -4.69 -1.68
CA PHE A 293 1.25 -3.45 -0.91
C PHE A 293 2.64 -2.83 -1.08
N ILE A 294 2.72 -1.53 -1.29
CA ILE A 294 3.95 -0.81 -1.56
C ILE A 294 4.10 0.28 -0.51
N LYS A 295 5.12 0.16 0.35
CA LYS A 295 5.41 1.17 1.38
C LYS A 295 5.89 2.47 0.76
N ASP A 296 5.74 3.56 1.51
CA ASP A 296 6.20 4.87 1.11
C ASP A 296 7.70 4.88 0.76
N GLY A 297 8.01 5.57 -0.33
CA GLY A 297 9.33 5.66 -0.93
C GLY A 297 9.26 6.07 -2.40
N ILE A 298 10.36 6.65 -2.87
CA ILE A 298 10.56 6.92 -4.31
C ILE A 298 11.24 5.71 -4.94
N TYR A 299 10.50 4.99 -5.77
CA TYR A 299 10.94 3.85 -6.56
C TYR A 299 11.37 4.34 -7.95
N ARG A 300 12.69 4.52 -8.09
CA ARG A 300 13.36 4.96 -9.34
C ARG A 300 13.54 3.76 -10.28
N GLU A 301 12.46 3.38 -10.94
CA GLU A 301 12.40 2.22 -11.83
C GLU A 301 11.37 2.45 -12.94
N LYS A 302 11.51 1.70 -14.04
CA LYS A 302 10.43 1.53 -15.03
C LYS A 302 9.60 0.34 -14.61
N LEU A 303 8.28 0.52 -14.52
CA LEU A 303 7.34 -0.54 -14.22
C LEU A 303 6.73 -1.09 -15.52
N THR A 304 6.75 -2.40 -15.70
CA THR A 304 5.98 -3.08 -16.74
C THR A 304 5.11 -4.14 -16.09
N VAL A 305 3.80 -4.01 -16.27
CA VAL A 305 2.82 -5.04 -15.94
C VAL A 305 2.40 -5.71 -17.25
N PRO A 306 3.04 -6.83 -17.63
CA PRO A 306 2.76 -7.49 -18.90
C PRO A 306 1.38 -8.14 -18.91
N SER A 307 0.84 -8.40 -20.11
CA SER A 307 -0.56 -8.83 -20.30
C SER A 307 -0.91 -10.18 -19.66
N ASN A 308 0.08 -11.01 -19.34
CA ASN A 308 -0.09 -12.26 -18.60
C ASN A 308 -0.25 -12.04 -17.07
N LYS A 309 0.08 -10.87 -16.52
CA LYS A 309 -0.09 -10.54 -15.08
C LYS A 309 -1.47 -9.97 -14.77
N GLN A 310 -2.53 -10.65 -15.24
CA GLN A 310 -3.92 -10.22 -15.06
C GLN A 310 -4.35 -10.22 -13.59
N LYS A 311 -5.36 -9.41 -13.25
CA LYS A 311 -5.96 -9.32 -11.89
C LYS A 311 -4.93 -8.92 -10.83
N LEU A 312 -4.06 -7.98 -11.16
CA LEU A 312 -3.07 -7.45 -10.24
C LEU A 312 -3.62 -6.20 -9.52
N HIS A 313 -3.42 -6.12 -8.21
CA HIS A 313 -3.75 -4.97 -7.38
C HIS A 313 -2.48 -4.39 -6.78
N LEU A 314 -2.15 -3.15 -7.12
CA LEU A 314 -1.10 -2.40 -6.45
C LEU A 314 -1.73 -1.39 -5.48
N ILE A 315 -1.34 -1.44 -4.21
CA ILE A 315 -1.81 -0.50 -3.18
C ILE A 315 -0.59 0.22 -2.60
N GLY A 316 -0.51 1.53 -2.80
CA GLY A 316 0.48 2.36 -2.11
C GLY A 316 0.06 2.68 -0.68
N GLU A 317 1.03 2.83 0.20
CA GLU A 317 0.83 3.27 1.59
C GLU A 317 0.23 4.68 1.63
N SER A 318 0.68 5.56 0.74
CA SER A 318 0.07 6.86 0.52
C SER A 318 0.27 7.35 -0.92
N ALA A 319 -0.73 8.04 -1.45
CA ALA A 319 -0.66 8.60 -2.80
C ALA A 319 0.55 9.52 -2.98
N SER A 320 0.91 10.32 -1.97
CA SER A 320 2.03 11.27 -2.02
C SER A 320 3.39 10.67 -1.68
N GLY A 321 3.44 9.59 -0.89
CA GLY A 321 4.68 8.99 -0.40
C GLY A 321 5.13 7.79 -1.23
N THR A 322 4.20 7.06 -1.86
CA THR A 322 4.50 5.91 -2.72
C THR A 322 4.60 6.37 -4.18
N VAL A 323 5.83 6.55 -4.67
CA VAL A 323 6.10 7.20 -5.97
C VAL A 323 6.92 6.28 -6.87
N ILE A 324 6.38 5.94 -8.04
CA ILE A 324 7.12 5.27 -9.13
C ILE A 324 7.56 6.34 -10.13
N SER A 325 8.88 6.49 -10.30
CA SER A 325 9.50 7.64 -10.94
C SER A 325 10.55 7.26 -11.98
N TRP A 326 10.42 7.83 -13.18
CA TRP A 326 11.44 7.78 -14.23
C TRP A 326 11.56 9.11 -14.97
N ASP A 327 12.43 9.19 -15.99
CA ASP A 327 12.77 10.43 -16.69
C ASP A 327 13.04 10.27 -18.20
N ASP A 328 12.50 9.21 -18.84
CA ASP A 328 12.62 9.07 -20.29
C ASP A 328 11.75 10.10 -21.04
N TYR A 329 12.26 10.55 -22.19
CA TYR A 329 11.58 11.51 -23.06
C TYR A 329 11.83 11.22 -24.53
N ALA A 330 10.92 11.68 -25.40
CA ALA A 330 10.83 11.21 -26.78
C ALA A 330 12.07 11.56 -27.62
N LEU A 331 12.70 12.70 -27.34
CA LEU A 331 13.90 13.16 -28.06
C LEU A 331 15.21 12.64 -27.49
N ARG A 332 15.17 11.89 -26.37
CA ARG A 332 16.36 11.21 -25.83
C ARG A 332 16.86 10.21 -26.89
N PRO A 333 18.18 10.19 -27.20
CA PRO A 333 18.74 9.13 -28.03
C PRO A 333 18.58 7.78 -27.32
N GLY A 334 17.90 6.83 -27.98
CA GLY A 334 17.83 5.46 -27.54
C GLY A 334 19.13 4.69 -27.83
N SER A 335 19.13 3.39 -27.57
CA SER A 335 20.30 2.50 -27.77
C SER A 335 20.80 2.45 -29.22
N THR A 336 19.97 2.78 -30.19
CA THR A 336 20.31 2.85 -31.63
C THR A 336 20.79 4.23 -32.08
N GLY A 337 20.84 5.22 -31.17
CA GLY A 337 21.17 6.62 -31.49
C GLY A 337 20.02 7.44 -32.08
N TYR A 338 18.88 6.81 -32.41
CA TYR A 338 17.67 7.53 -32.83
C TYR A 338 16.83 7.96 -31.62
N PRO A 339 16.01 9.03 -31.75
CA PRO A 339 15.05 9.41 -30.72
C PRO A 339 14.16 8.24 -30.29
N MET A 340 13.96 8.08 -28.98
CA MET A 340 13.14 7.00 -28.41
C MET A 340 11.70 7.03 -28.90
N GLY A 341 11.14 8.21 -29.15
CA GLY A 341 9.73 8.42 -29.47
C GLY A 341 8.81 8.25 -28.25
N THR A 342 7.63 8.85 -28.30
CA THR A 342 6.68 8.93 -27.17
C THR A 342 6.38 7.59 -26.51
N SER A 343 6.09 6.55 -27.30
CA SER A 343 5.63 5.26 -26.78
C SER A 343 6.66 4.55 -25.90
N ALA A 344 7.95 4.89 -25.98
CA ALA A 344 8.99 4.29 -25.15
C ALA A 344 9.23 5.04 -23.82
N THR A 345 8.63 6.21 -23.64
CA THR A 345 8.96 7.16 -22.55
C THR A 345 8.27 6.87 -21.22
N SER A 346 7.29 5.98 -21.20
CA SER A 346 6.47 5.78 -20.00
C SER A 346 7.28 5.30 -18.82
N THR A 347 6.99 5.86 -17.65
CA THR A 347 7.48 5.33 -16.37
C THR A 347 6.81 4.00 -16.04
N ALA A 348 5.50 3.87 -16.29
CA ALA A 348 4.79 2.60 -16.18
C ALA A 348 4.07 2.19 -17.47
N PHE A 349 4.19 0.91 -17.82
CA PHE A 349 3.52 0.24 -18.93
C PHE A 349 2.52 -0.78 -18.37
N LEU A 350 1.24 -0.54 -18.57
CA LEU A 350 0.16 -1.34 -17.97
C LEU A 350 -0.63 -2.08 -19.06
N HIS A 351 -0.21 -3.31 -19.35
CA HIS A 351 -0.78 -4.15 -20.41
C HIS A 351 -1.75 -5.21 -19.90
N ALA A 352 -1.81 -5.46 -18.59
CA ALA A 352 -2.68 -6.45 -17.99
C ALA A 352 -4.13 -5.99 -17.91
N ASP A 353 -5.04 -6.90 -18.24
CA ASP A 353 -6.46 -6.74 -17.96
C ASP A 353 -6.75 -6.90 -16.46
N ASP A 354 -7.85 -6.28 -16.01
CA ASP A 354 -8.30 -6.31 -14.61
C ASP A 354 -7.25 -5.78 -13.62
N PHE A 355 -6.41 -4.83 -14.06
CA PHE A 355 -5.44 -4.16 -13.20
C PHE A 355 -6.10 -3.08 -12.35
N LEU A 356 -5.75 -3.02 -11.07
CA LEU A 356 -6.16 -1.98 -10.14
C LEU A 356 -4.94 -1.37 -9.45
N ALA A 357 -4.91 -0.04 -9.37
CA ALA A 357 -3.97 0.68 -8.53
C ALA A 357 -4.68 1.66 -7.59
N GLU A 358 -4.29 1.65 -6.31
CA GLU A 358 -4.79 2.57 -5.28
C GLU A 358 -3.63 3.33 -4.64
N ASN A 359 -3.80 4.64 -4.42
CA ASN A 359 -2.88 5.46 -3.64
C ASN A 359 -1.41 5.42 -4.10
N ILE A 360 -1.15 5.45 -5.41
CA ILE A 360 0.20 5.48 -5.98
C ILE A 360 0.39 6.75 -6.82
N THR A 361 1.57 7.36 -6.76
CA THR A 361 2.02 8.34 -7.76
C THR A 361 2.80 7.65 -8.87
N PHE A 362 2.39 7.86 -10.12
CA PHE A 362 3.21 7.61 -11.29
C PHE A 362 3.72 8.95 -11.82
N GLU A 363 5.03 9.12 -11.91
CA GLU A 363 5.62 10.38 -12.37
C GLU A 363 6.67 10.20 -13.47
N ASN A 364 6.68 11.13 -14.42
CA ASN A 364 7.81 11.32 -15.32
C ASN A 364 8.45 12.68 -15.06
N THR A 365 9.74 12.66 -14.72
CA THR A 365 10.52 13.81 -14.27
C THR A 365 11.39 14.44 -15.35
N ALA A 366 11.24 14.04 -16.62
CA ALA A 366 12.05 14.53 -17.75
C ALA A 366 11.97 16.05 -18.01
N GLY A 367 10.93 16.71 -17.49
CA GLY A 367 10.73 18.15 -17.66
C GLY A 367 9.89 18.50 -18.89
N GLU A 368 10.01 19.73 -19.38
CA GLU A 368 9.31 20.23 -20.56
C GLU A 368 10.27 20.93 -21.52
N GLY A 369 9.82 21.18 -22.75
CA GLY A 369 10.54 21.99 -23.71
C GLY A 369 10.78 21.25 -25.03
N LYS A 370 11.20 22.02 -26.04
CA LYS A 370 11.37 21.51 -27.41
C LYS A 370 12.45 20.45 -27.56
N GLU A 371 13.42 20.43 -26.64
CA GLU A 371 14.52 19.46 -26.60
C GLU A 371 14.15 18.16 -25.86
N ILE A 372 13.06 18.18 -25.10
CA ILE A 372 12.52 17.01 -24.36
C ILE A 372 11.41 16.36 -25.19
N GLY A 373 10.43 17.16 -25.62
CA GLY A 373 9.23 16.66 -26.25
C GLY A 373 8.31 15.94 -25.26
N GLN A 374 7.74 14.82 -25.70
CA GLN A 374 6.78 14.02 -24.95
C GLN A 374 7.46 13.17 -23.87
N ALA A 375 6.82 13.03 -22.71
CA ALA A 375 7.34 12.23 -21.60
C ALA A 375 6.18 11.68 -20.75
N CYS A 376 5.81 10.43 -20.99
CA CYS A 376 4.66 9.81 -20.35
C CYS A 376 4.97 9.37 -18.91
N ALA A 377 4.05 9.62 -17.98
CA ALA A 377 4.06 8.95 -16.67
C ALA A 377 3.55 7.51 -16.82
N VAL A 378 2.45 7.32 -17.54
CA VAL A 378 1.87 5.98 -17.76
C VAL A 378 1.41 5.78 -19.20
N THR A 379 1.52 4.55 -19.67
CA THR A 379 0.75 4.02 -20.81
C THR A 379 -0.16 2.92 -20.33
N VAL A 380 -1.45 3.05 -20.63
CA VAL A 380 -2.49 2.09 -20.26
C VAL A 380 -3.06 1.44 -21.52
N ASP A 381 -2.86 0.13 -21.63
CA ASP A 381 -3.23 -0.69 -22.78
C ASP A 381 -4.26 -1.77 -22.41
N GLY A 382 -4.21 -2.31 -21.19
CA GLY A 382 -5.16 -3.33 -20.71
C GLY A 382 -6.62 -2.86 -20.67
N ASP A 383 -7.54 -3.83 -20.64
CA ASP A 383 -8.98 -3.63 -20.43
C ASP A 383 -9.36 -3.72 -18.95
N ARG A 384 -10.40 -2.98 -18.53
CA ARG A 384 -10.89 -2.93 -17.14
C ARG A 384 -9.81 -2.50 -16.15
N VAL A 385 -8.99 -1.54 -16.57
CA VAL A 385 -7.94 -0.95 -15.74
C VAL A 385 -8.53 0.17 -14.90
N ALA A 386 -8.26 0.19 -13.58
CA ALA A 386 -8.71 1.26 -12.71
C ALA A 386 -7.61 1.86 -11.83
N PHE A 387 -7.79 3.13 -11.51
CA PHE A 387 -6.94 3.91 -10.61
C PHE A 387 -7.81 4.66 -9.61
N ILE A 388 -7.56 4.50 -8.31
CA ILE A 388 -8.31 5.15 -7.24
C ILE A 388 -7.37 5.95 -6.34
N GLY A 389 -7.59 7.25 -6.22
CA GLY A 389 -6.75 8.12 -5.38
C GLY A 389 -5.29 8.26 -5.88
N CYS A 390 -5.01 7.82 -7.10
CA CYS A 390 -3.67 7.86 -7.69
C CYS A 390 -3.31 9.27 -8.17
N ARG A 391 -2.01 9.50 -8.36
CA ARG A 391 -1.47 10.75 -8.90
C ARG A 391 -0.69 10.47 -10.17
N PHE A 392 -0.87 11.30 -11.18
CA PHE A 392 -0.15 11.24 -12.46
C PHE A 392 0.53 12.58 -12.68
N VAL A 393 1.86 12.57 -12.60
CA VAL A 393 2.66 13.79 -12.57
C VAL A 393 3.59 13.82 -13.78
N GLY A 394 3.44 14.84 -14.61
CA GLY A 394 4.30 15.01 -15.79
C GLY A 394 4.18 16.39 -16.40
N ASN A 395 4.49 16.46 -17.69
CA ASN A 395 4.33 17.64 -18.53
C ASN A 395 3.56 17.28 -19.80
N GLN A 396 4.23 17.22 -20.95
CA GLN A 396 3.60 16.85 -22.21
C GLN A 396 3.37 15.34 -22.25
N ASP A 397 2.15 14.93 -22.64
CA ASP A 397 1.74 13.53 -22.82
C ASP A 397 1.77 12.68 -21.52
N THR A 398 1.36 13.24 -20.38
CA THR A 398 1.47 12.59 -19.05
C THR A 398 0.75 11.24 -18.95
N VAL A 399 -0.52 11.14 -19.35
CA VAL A 399 -1.33 9.92 -19.28
C VAL A 399 -1.72 9.46 -20.68
N TYR A 400 -1.13 8.35 -21.13
CA TYR A 400 -1.44 7.74 -22.42
C TYR A 400 -2.51 6.66 -22.26
N CYS A 401 -3.77 7.03 -22.50
CA CYS A 401 -4.93 6.14 -22.56
C CYS A 401 -4.92 5.37 -23.90
N PHE A 402 -3.98 4.43 -24.07
CA PHE A 402 -3.65 3.82 -25.36
C PHE A 402 -4.70 2.85 -25.87
N GLY A 403 -5.06 1.80 -25.12
CA GLY A 403 -5.81 0.63 -25.61
C GLY A 403 -7.05 0.98 -26.45
N PRO A 404 -7.04 0.81 -27.79
CA PRO A 404 -8.17 1.19 -28.65
C PRO A 404 -9.42 0.38 -28.32
N GLY A 405 -10.46 1.05 -27.83
CA GLY A 405 -11.69 0.39 -27.37
C GLY A 405 -11.60 -0.27 -25.99
N GLN A 406 -10.42 -0.25 -25.35
CA GLN A 406 -10.23 -0.75 -24.00
C GLN A 406 -10.75 0.26 -22.97
N ARG A 407 -11.13 -0.26 -21.80
CA ARG A 407 -11.87 0.49 -20.77
C ARG A 407 -10.97 0.83 -19.59
N GLN A 408 -10.97 2.10 -19.23
CA GLN A 408 -10.08 2.65 -18.22
C GLN A 408 -10.85 3.59 -17.30
N TYR A 409 -10.68 3.44 -15.99
CA TYR A 409 -11.39 4.24 -15.00
C TYR A 409 -10.45 4.92 -14.02
N PHE A 410 -10.66 6.20 -13.79
CA PHE A 410 -9.86 7.02 -12.89
C PHE A 410 -10.81 7.69 -11.90
N ARG A 411 -10.66 7.42 -10.60
CA ARG A 411 -11.51 8.00 -9.56
C ARG A 411 -10.72 8.72 -8.51
N ASN A 412 -11.14 9.93 -8.18
CA ASN A 412 -10.48 10.76 -7.17
C ASN A 412 -8.96 10.92 -7.45
N CYS A 413 -8.56 10.84 -8.71
CA CYS A 413 -7.16 10.92 -9.10
C CYS A 413 -6.73 12.39 -9.26
N HIS A 414 -5.45 12.67 -9.03
CA HIS A 414 -4.80 13.93 -9.39
C HIS A 414 -4.00 13.74 -10.69
N ILE A 415 -4.27 14.54 -11.72
CA ILE A 415 -3.56 14.46 -13.00
C ILE A 415 -3.03 15.85 -13.32
N GLU A 416 -1.74 15.98 -13.55
CA GLU A 416 -1.12 17.27 -13.91
C GLU A 416 -0.21 17.17 -15.13
N GLY A 417 -0.23 18.21 -15.96
CA GLY A 417 0.62 18.28 -17.15
C GLY A 417 0.51 19.61 -17.89
N THR A 418 1.11 19.64 -19.08
CA THR A 418 1.15 20.85 -19.92
C THR A 418 0.34 20.68 -21.19
N THR A 419 0.86 19.94 -22.17
CA THR A 419 0.27 19.78 -23.50
C THR A 419 -0.22 18.35 -23.69
N ASP A 420 -1.47 18.19 -24.12
CA ASP A 420 -2.07 16.90 -24.46
C ASP A 420 -1.90 15.86 -23.34
N PHE A 421 -1.91 16.31 -22.08
CA PHE A 421 -1.43 15.51 -20.98
C PHE A 421 -2.38 14.35 -20.61
N ILE A 422 -3.57 14.31 -21.20
CA ILE A 422 -4.44 13.12 -21.27
C ILE A 422 -4.76 12.85 -22.74
N PHE A 423 -4.24 11.76 -23.30
CA PHE A 423 -4.35 11.49 -24.74
C PHE A 423 -4.48 10.00 -25.05
N GLY A 424 -4.93 9.68 -26.27
CA GLY A 424 -5.01 8.30 -26.75
C GLY A 424 -6.38 7.86 -27.26
N PHE A 425 -6.60 6.54 -27.33
CA PHE A 425 -7.67 5.91 -28.11
C PHE A 425 -8.74 5.21 -27.25
N ALA A 426 -8.48 5.04 -25.95
CA ALA A 426 -9.31 4.25 -25.05
C ALA A 426 -10.69 4.88 -24.77
N THR A 427 -11.59 4.04 -24.25
CA THR A 427 -12.76 4.51 -23.50
C THR A 427 -12.32 4.76 -22.07
N ALA A 428 -12.05 6.02 -21.74
CA ALA A 428 -11.53 6.40 -20.43
C ALA A 428 -12.52 7.30 -19.69
N TYR A 429 -12.82 6.95 -18.44
CA TYR A 429 -13.77 7.65 -17.59
C TYR A 429 -13.06 8.19 -16.35
N PHE A 430 -13.13 9.51 -16.17
CA PHE A 430 -12.51 10.26 -15.09
C PHE A 430 -13.61 10.79 -14.19
N ASP A 431 -13.65 10.35 -12.94
CA ASP A 431 -14.71 10.61 -11.99
C ASP A 431 -14.16 11.29 -10.73
N ALA A 432 -14.67 12.48 -10.42
CA ALA A 432 -14.22 13.29 -9.30
C ALA A 432 -12.69 13.53 -9.26
N CYS A 433 -12.05 13.56 -10.43
CA CYS A 433 -10.62 13.79 -10.55
C CYS A 433 -10.27 15.28 -10.45
N THR A 434 -9.07 15.58 -9.94
CA THR A 434 -8.47 16.91 -10.01
C THR A 434 -7.51 16.95 -11.20
N ILE A 435 -7.76 17.87 -12.13
CA ILE A 435 -7.01 18.04 -13.38
C ILE A 435 -6.28 19.38 -13.32
N VAL A 436 -4.94 19.36 -13.38
CA VAL A 436 -4.10 20.55 -13.16
C VAL A 436 -3.30 20.91 -14.40
N SER A 437 -3.60 22.08 -14.95
CA SER A 437 -2.87 22.65 -16.08
C SER A 437 -1.66 23.45 -15.61
N LYS A 438 -0.48 23.12 -16.13
CA LYS A 438 0.81 23.77 -15.79
C LYS A 438 1.26 24.82 -16.82
N LYS A 439 0.56 24.90 -17.96
CA LYS A 439 0.88 25.78 -19.08
C LYS A 439 -0.33 26.05 -19.96
N ASP A 440 -0.33 27.19 -20.64
CA ASP A 440 -1.27 27.54 -21.72
C ASP A 440 -1.15 26.53 -22.88
N SER A 441 -2.08 25.57 -22.93
CA SER A 441 -2.08 24.50 -23.92
C SER A 441 -3.42 23.74 -23.93
N TYR A 442 -3.40 22.41 -23.97
CA TYR A 442 -4.58 21.55 -24.12
C TYR A 442 -4.57 20.47 -23.03
N ILE A 443 -5.72 20.25 -22.39
CA ILE A 443 -5.89 19.15 -21.43
C ILE A 443 -5.91 17.81 -22.18
N THR A 444 -6.82 17.67 -23.16
CA THR A 444 -7.03 16.39 -23.84
C THR A 444 -6.61 16.38 -25.32
N ALA A 445 -6.06 15.25 -25.77
CA ALA A 445 -5.86 14.94 -27.18
C ALA A 445 -6.41 13.55 -27.53
N ALA A 446 -7.73 13.44 -27.58
CA ALA A 446 -8.41 12.19 -27.91
C ALA A 446 -8.15 11.76 -29.37
N ALA A 447 -8.07 10.45 -29.58
CA ALA A 447 -7.88 9.79 -30.85
C ALA A 447 -8.87 8.63 -31.05
N THR A 448 -10.04 8.73 -30.42
CA THR A 448 -11.12 7.74 -30.44
C THR A 448 -11.31 7.12 -31.84
N PRO A 449 -11.23 5.78 -31.97
CA PRO A 449 -11.41 5.11 -33.25
C PRO A 449 -12.81 5.32 -33.84
N ARG A 450 -12.89 5.27 -35.17
CA ARG A 450 -14.18 5.31 -35.87
C ARG A 450 -15.07 4.16 -35.41
N GLY A 451 -16.31 4.46 -35.04
CA GLY A 451 -17.30 3.47 -34.62
C GLY A 451 -17.37 3.25 -33.10
N MET A 452 -16.40 3.73 -32.33
CA MET A 452 -16.49 3.68 -30.87
C MET A 452 -17.54 4.66 -30.35
N LYS A 453 -18.42 4.22 -29.45
CA LYS A 453 -19.49 5.06 -28.90
C LYS A 453 -18.91 6.18 -28.03
N TYR A 454 -17.98 5.82 -27.15
CA TYR A 454 -17.35 6.72 -26.19
C TYR A 454 -15.85 6.90 -26.47
N GLY A 455 -15.30 7.99 -25.95
CA GLY A 455 -13.87 8.28 -25.89
C GLY A 455 -13.53 8.63 -24.46
N PHE A 456 -13.21 9.90 -24.21
CA PHE A 456 -12.98 10.38 -22.84
C PHE A 456 -14.24 10.99 -22.24
N VAL A 457 -14.55 10.62 -20.99
CA VAL A 457 -15.66 11.18 -20.21
C VAL A 457 -15.11 11.68 -18.89
N PHE A 458 -15.32 12.95 -18.57
CA PHE A 458 -14.96 13.57 -17.31
C PHE A 458 -16.24 13.93 -16.58
N ARG A 459 -16.41 13.42 -15.37
CA ARG A 459 -17.60 13.67 -14.55
C ARG A 459 -17.20 14.18 -13.18
N ASP A 460 -17.83 15.28 -12.77
CA ASP A 460 -17.67 15.91 -11.46
C ASP A 460 -16.20 16.25 -11.12
N CYS A 461 -15.36 16.43 -12.15
CA CYS A 461 -13.95 16.76 -12.02
C CYS A 461 -13.74 18.25 -11.69
N VAL A 462 -12.59 18.56 -11.08
CA VAL A 462 -12.12 19.92 -10.83
C VAL A 462 -10.95 20.24 -11.76
N LEU A 463 -11.12 21.21 -12.65
CA LEU A 463 -10.09 21.70 -13.56
C LEU A 463 -9.51 22.99 -13.01
N LYS A 464 -8.21 22.97 -12.66
CA LYS A 464 -7.49 24.10 -12.07
C LYS A 464 -6.15 24.37 -12.73
N SER A 465 -5.60 25.54 -12.46
CA SER A 465 -4.25 25.94 -12.86
C SER A 465 -3.27 25.80 -11.69
N ASP A 466 -2.00 25.50 -11.97
CA ASP A 466 -0.90 25.60 -10.99
C ASP A 466 -0.46 27.06 -10.72
N GLY A 467 -1.14 28.03 -11.35
CA GLY A 467 -0.81 29.45 -11.30
C GLY A 467 0.00 29.94 -12.50
N LYS A 468 0.49 29.06 -13.37
CA LYS A 468 1.23 29.42 -14.59
C LYS A 468 0.39 29.38 -15.85
N ALA A 469 -0.72 28.63 -15.84
CA ALA A 469 -1.66 28.55 -16.95
C ALA A 469 -2.81 29.55 -16.78
N SER A 470 -3.16 30.23 -17.86
CA SER A 470 -4.25 31.21 -17.96
C SER A 470 -5.10 31.06 -19.24
N ARG A 471 -4.62 30.32 -20.24
CA ARG A 471 -5.27 30.15 -21.55
C ARG A 471 -5.17 28.69 -22.00
N VAL A 472 -6.08 27.86 -21.51
CA VAL A 472 -6.08 26.41 -21.75
C VAL A 472 -7.36 25.99 -22.46
N TYR A 473 -7.22 25.11 -23.45
CA TYR A 473 -8.33 24.42 -24.08
C TYR A 473 -8.62 23.10 -23.34
N LEU A 474 -9.89 22.74 -23.23
CA LEU A 474 -10.37 21.43 -22.76
C LEU A 474 -9.81 20.29 -23.62
N GLY A 475 -9.60 20.54 -24.92
CA GLY A 475 -8.95 19.56 -25.78
C GLY A 475 -8.93 19.87 -27.26
N ARG A 476 -8.36 18.92 -28.00
CA ARG A 476 -8.23 18.95 -29.46
C ARG A 476 -8.23 17.56 -30.10
N PRO A 477 -8.73 17.38 -31.33
CA PRO A 477 -8.82 16.07 -31.97
C PRO A 477 -7.48 15.63 -32.56
N TRP A 478 -6.80 14.71 -31.88
CA TRP A 478 -5.58 14.10 -32.44
C TRP A 478 -5.93 13.29 -33.71
N ARG A 479 -7.08 12.60 -33.71
CA ARG A 479 -7.68 11.91 -34.87
C ARG A 479 -9.12 12.41 -35.16
N PRO A 480 -9.64 12.24 -36.39
CA PRO A 480 -10.90 12.87 -36.81
C PRO A 480 -12.13 12.51 -35.97
N PHE A 481 -12.24 11.27 -35.50
CA PHE A 481 -13.40 10.77 -34.75
C PHE A 481 -13.26 10.93 -33.23
N ALA A 482 -12.32 11.78 -32.78
CA ALA A 482 -12.04 12.00 -31.37
C ALA A 482 -13.30 12.42 -30.58
N LYS A 483 -13.44 11.86 -29.38
CA LYS A 483 -14.57 12.16 -28.50
C LYS A 483 -14.10 12.51 -27.09
N THR A 484 -14.55 13.65 -26.59
CA THR A 484 -14.32 14.09 -25.21
C THR A 484 -15.57 14.75 -24.65
N VAL A 485 -15.99 14.36 -23.45
CA VAL A 485 -17.19 14.88 -22.79
C VAL A 485 -16.85 15.34 -21.36
N PHE A 486 -17.32 16.52 -20.96
CA PHE A 486 -17.24 17.02 -19.57
C PHE A 486 -18.66 17.20 -18.98
N ILE A 487 -18.93 16.63 -17.81
CA ILE A 487 -20.24 16.61 -17.15
C ILE A 487 -20.08 17.07 -15.71
N GLY A 488 -20.75 18.15 -15.31
CA GLY A 488 -20.78 18.62 -13.91
C GLY A 488 -19.43 19.13 -13.40
N CYS A 489 -18.46 19.39 -14.28
CA CYS A 489 -17.11 19.76 -13.86
C CYS A 489 -17.02 21.21 -13.36
N ARG A 490 -16.17 21.46 -12.37
CA ARG A 490 -15.81 22.81 -11.93
C ARG A 490 -14.57 23.27 -12.70
N MET A 491 -14.64 24.42 -13.36
CA MET A 491 -13.57 24.96 -14.21
C MET A 491 -13.11 26.32 -13.70
N ASP A 492 -11.84 26.44 -13.33
CA ASP A 492 -11.21 27.73 -13.02
C ASP A 492 -11.06 28.60 -14.29
N GLY A 493 -10.92 29.92 -14.13
CA GLY A 493 -10.90 30.90 -15.22
C GLY A 493 -9.72 30.84 -16.21
N HIS A 494 -8.85 29.83 -16.10
CA HIS A 494 -7.80 29.56 -17.09
C HIS A 494 -8.32 28.85 -18.35
N ILE A 495 -9.53 28.27 -18.30
CA ILE A 495 -10.15 27.63 -19.45
C ILE A 495 -10.69 28.70 -20.41
N LEU A 496 -10.30 28.62 -21.68
CA LEU A 496 -10.73 29.55 -22.72
C LEU A 496 -12.24 29.43 -22.99
N ALA A 497 -12.86 30.56 -23.34
CA ALA A 497 -14.28 30.62 -23.67
C ALA A 497 -14.64 29.66 -24.81
N GLU A 498 -13.80 29.60 -25.85
CA GLU A 498 -13.96 28.70 -26.99
C GLU A 498 -13.95 27.21 -26.58
N GLY A 499 -13.26 26.88 -25.48
CA GLY A 499 -13.15 25.54 -24.89
C GLY A 499 -12.33 24.55 -25.72
N TRP A 500 -12.49 24.53 -27.03
CA TRP A 500 -11.97 23.47 -27.92
C TRP A 500 -11.20 24.04 -29.09
N HIS A 501 -10.14 23.34 -29.51
CA HIS A 501 -9.35 23.69 -30.68
C HIS A 501 -9.39 22.54 -31.70
N ASN A 502 -9.62 22.82 -32.97
CA ASN A 502 -9.80 21.81 -34.02
C ASN A 502 -8.48 21.14 -34.52
N TRP A 503 -7.36 21.32 -33.80
CA TRP A 503 -6.01 20.90 -34.22
C TRP A 503 -5.51 21.56 -35.52
N GLY A 504 -6.14 22.63 -36.01
CA GLY A 504 -5.90 23.14 -37.36
C GLY A 504 -6.45 22.22 -38.46
N LYS A 505 -7.43 21.37 -38.13
CA LYS A 505 -8.11 20.43 -39.02
C LYS A 505 -9.61 20.74 -39.08
N PRO A 506 -10.07 21.65 -39.95
CA PRO A 506 -11.50 21.99 -40.07
C PRO A 506 -12.40 20.78 -40.35
N ASP A 507 -11.90 19.76 -41.07
CA ASP A 507 -12.69 18.54 -41.32
C ASP A 507 -12.92 17.68 -40.07
N ALA A 508 -12.10 17.82 -39.02
CA ALA A 508 -12.32 17.12 -37.75
C ALA A 508 -13.59 17.63 -37.04
N GLU A 509 -13.98 18.89 -37.27
CA GLU A 509 -15.21 19.48 -36.71
C GLU A 509 -16.47 18.75 -37.16
N LYS A 510 -16.44 18.07 -38.32
CA LYS A 510 -17.58 17.31 -38.87
C LYS A 510 -17.76 15.93 -38.26
N THR A 511 -16.71 15.39 -37.63
CA THR A 511 -16.63 13.96 -37.26
C THR A 511 -16.30 13.70 -35.80
N SER A 512 -15.69 14.67 -35.14
CA SER A 512 -15.40 14.63 -33.71
C SER A 512 -16.66 14.91 -32.88
N PHE A 513 -16.63 14.50 -31.60
CA PHE A 513 -17.71 14.74 -30.66
C PHE A 513 -17.17 15.31 -29.35
N TYR A 514 -17.24 16.62 -29.23
CA TYR A 514 -16.74 17.36 -28.09
C TYR A 514 -17.90 18.02 -27.37
N ALA A 515 -18.21 17.58 -26.16
CA ALA A 515 -19.48 17.94 -25.50
C ALA A 515 -19.34 18.33 -24.03
N GLU A 516 -20.27 19.17 -23.58
CA GLU A 516 -20.38 19.60 -22.18
C GLU A 516 -21.80 19.48 -21.64
N TYR A 517 -21.92 19.30 -20.32
CA TYR A 517 -23.17 19.42 -19.57
C TYR A 517 -22.93 19.97 -18.17
N GLY A 518 -23.65 21.02 -17.77
CA GLY A 518 -23.77 21.40 -16.36
C GLY A 518 -22.46 21.80 -15.65
N SER A 519 -21.37 22.08 -16.38
CA SER A 519 -20.12 22.59 -15.80
C SER A 519 -20.34 23.97 -15.16
N CYS A 520 -19.53 24.31 -14.15
CA CYS A 520 -19.62 25.57 -13.42
C CYS A 520 -18.22 26.18 -13.15
N GLY A 521 -18.19 27.40 -12.61
CA GLY A 521 -16.95 28.15 -12.34
C GLY A 521 -16.60 29.13 -13.47
N ASP A 522 -15.55 29.93 -13.27
CA ASP A 522 -15.19 31.05 -14.16
C ASP A 522 -14.80 30.60 -15.58
N GLY A 523 -14.34 29.35 -15.74
CA GLY A 523 -14.00 28.74 -17.04
C GLY A 523 -15.19 28.05 -17.75
N ALA A 524 -16.33 27.90 -17.06
CA ALA A 524 -17.54 27.36 -17.66
C ALA A 524 -18.25 28.47 -18.46
N SER A 525 -18.11 28.42 -19.79
CA SER A 525 -18.71 29.41 -20.69
C SER A 525 -19.69 28.74 -21.66
N GLY A 526 -20.74 29.48 -22.03
CA GLY A 526 -21.66 29.09 -23.10
C GLY A 526 -21.14 29.40 -24.50
N ASP A 527 -20.08 30.22 -24.62
CA ASP A 527 -19.53 30.69 -25.89
C ASP A 527 -18.46 29.73 -26.44
N ARG A 528 -18.81 28.44 -26.51
CA ARG A 528 -17.93 27.38 -27.03
C ARG A 528 -17.76 27.48 -28.54
N ALA A 529 -16.72 26.82 -29.05
CA ALA A 529 -16.52 26.66 -30.48
C ALA A 529 -17.79 26.14 -31.18
N GLY A 530 -18.14 26.68 -32.35
CA GLY A 530 -19.45 26.42 -32.99
C GLY A 530 -19.71 24.98 -33.43
N TRP A 531 -18.70 24.10 -33.35
CA TRP A 531 -18.79 22.66 -33.62
C TRP A 531 -18.85 21.81 -32.33
N ALA A 532 -18.79 22.44 -31.15
CA ALA A 532 -19.01 21.77 -29.88
C ALA A 532 -20.49 21.38 -29.72
N HIS A 533 -20.73 20.34 -28.92
CA HIS A 533 -22.05 19.84 -28.60
C HIS A 533 -22.41 20.15 -27.15
N PHE A 534 -23.72 20.24 -26.89
CA PHE A 534 -24.24 20.35 -25.54
C PHE A 534 -25.16 19.17 -25.29
N LEU A 535 -24.86 18.39 -24.26
CA LEU A 535 -25.76 17.31 -23.85
C LEU A 535 -27.00 17.91 -23.19
N ARG A 536 -28.03 17.09 -23.04
CA ARG A 536 -29.23 17.40 -22.24
C ARG A 536 -29.30 16.44 -21.06
N GLU A 537 -30.13 16.79 -20.09
CA GLU A 537 -30.35 15.99 -18.89
C GLU A 537 -30.71 14.53 -19.21
N ARG A 538 -31.57 14.31 -20.21
CA ARG A 538 -31.96 12.97 -20.67
C ARG A 538 -30.82 12.13 -21.26
N ASP A 539 -29.73 12.78 -21.67
CA ASP A 539 -28.58 12.09 -22.26
C ASP A 539 -27.64 11.58 -21.14
N LEU A 540 -27.78 12.04 -19.89
CA LEU A 540 -26.88 11.71 -18.76
C LEU A 540 -26.90 10.25 -18.34
N ASP A 541 -28.03 9.56 -18.52
CA ASP A 541 -28.16 8.13 -18.22
C ASP A 541 -27.25 7.27 -19.11
N GLU A 542 -26.86 7.78 -20.29
CA GLU A 542 -25.89 7.13 -21.18
C GLU A 542 -24.43 7.38 -20.78
N TYR A 543 -24.18 8.30 -19.85
CA TYR A 543 -22.84 8.70 -19.40
C TYR A 543 -22.59 8.38 -17.91
N THR A 544 -23.29 7.40 -17.36
CA THR A 544 -22.90 6.76 -16.09
C THR A 544 -21.63 5.91 -16.29
N PRO A 545 -20.82 5.68 -15.24
CA PRO A 545 -19.69 4.76 -15.34
C PRO A 545 -20.09 3.41 -15.94
N GLU A 546 -21.21 2.85 -15.49
CA GLU A 546 -21.74 1.55 -15.93
C GLU A 546 -22.16 1.57 -17.41
N ALA A 547 -22.75 2.66 -17.91
CA ALA A 547 -23.16 2.78 -19.32
C ALA A 547 -21.97 2.99 -20.27
N VAL A 548 -20.91 3.65 -19.80
CA VAL A 548 -19.72 3.97 -20.61
C VAL A 548 -18.73 2.80 -20.64
N LEU A 549 -18.48 2.20 -19.48
CA LEU A 549 -17.53 1.11 -19.32
C LEU A 549 -18.21 -0.25 -19.53
N GLY A 550 -19.53 -0.36 -19.44
CA GLY A 550 -20.26 -1.61 -19.64
C GLY A 550 -20.00 -2.64 -18.51
N PRO A 551 -20.88 -3.64 -18.36
CA PRO A 551 -20.79 -4.62 -17.28
C PRO A 551 -19.62 -5.60 -17.44
N ARG A 552 -19.26 -6.28 -16.34
CA ARG A 552 -18.54 -7.57 -16.37
C ARG A 552 -19.42 -8.65 -16.98
N ASP A 553 -18.80 -9.57 -17.70
CA ASP A 553 -19.35 -10.93 -17.80
C ASP A 553 -19.50 -11.48 -16.36
N ALA A 554 -20.69 -11.99 -16.03
CA ALA A 554 -21.14 -12.22 -14.67
C ALA A 554 -20.28 -13.19 -13.82
N GLU A 555 -20.43 -13.02 -12.50
CA GLU A 555 -20.00 -13.88 -11.38
C GLU A 555 -18.67 -13.55 -10.71
N ARG A 556 -18.71 -12.72 -9.65
CA ARG A 556 -17.80 -12.86 -8.50
C ARG A 556 -18.41 -12.30 -7.23
N LYS A 557 -18.35 -13.08 -6.15
CA LYS A 557 -18.63 -12.62 -4.79
C LYS A 557 -17.34 -12.05 -4.20
N ALA A 558 -17.40 -10.83 -3.67
CA ALA A 558 -16.30 -10.25 -2.93
C ALA A 558 -16.04 -11.09 -1.67
N THR A 559 -14.91 -11.79 -1.61
CA THR A 559 -14.38 -12.31 -0.35
C THR A 559 -13.25 -11.39 0.08
N THR A 560 -13.51 -10.66 1.16
CA THR A 560 -12.55 -9.89 1.97
C THR A 560 -11.76 -8.84 1.20
N SER A 561 -12.32 -7.63 1.07
CA SER A 561 -11.57 -6.49 0.55
C SER A 561 -12.07 -5.18 1.21
N PRO A 562 -11.21 -4.18 1.45
CA PRO A 562 -11.61 -2.86 1.95
C PRO A 562 -12.76 -2.25 1.12
N GLU A 563 -13.57 -1.40 1.75
CA GLU A 563 -14.79 -0.80 1.19
C GLU A 563 -14.63 -0.15 -0.20
N THR A 564 -13.39 0.20 -0.61
CA THR A 564 -13.05 0.74 -1.94
C THR A 564 -13.21 -0.26 -3.10
N VAL A 565 -13.03 -1.56 -2.87
CA VAL A 565 -13.01 -2.57 -3.94
C VAL A 565 -14.41 -3.10 -4.28
N GLU A 566 -15.37 -3.02 -3.35
CA GLU A 566 -16.75 -3.45 -3.59
C GLU A 566 -17.43 -2.60 -4.68
N TRP A 567 -16.99 -1.36 -4.88
CA TRP A 567 -17.46 -0.48 -5.94
C TRP A 567 -16.75 -0.71 -7.28
N TYR A 568 -15.45 -1.03 -7.29
CA TYR A 568 -14.73 -1.44 -8.51
C TYR A 568 -15.44 -2.63 -9.17
N PHE A 569 -15.89 -3.61 -8.37
CA PHE A 569 -16.71 -4.74 -8.84
C PHE A 569 -18.16 -4.39 -9.22
N LYS A 570 -18.66 -3.20 -8.87
CA LYS A 570 -19.98 -2.72 -9.32
C LYS A 570 -19.90 -2.03 -10.67
N VAL A 571 -18.77 -1.39 -10.97
CA VAL A 571 -18.54 -0.69 -12.25
C VAL A 571 -17.91 -1.59 -13.31
N PHE A 572 -17.07 -2.57 -12.90
CA PHE A 572 -16.42 -3.50 -13.80
C PHE A 572 -16.79 -4.95 -13.62
#